data_AF-A0A9P6G473-F1
#
_entry.id   AF-A0A9P6G473-F1
#
_cell.length_a   1.000
_cell.length_b   1.000
_cell.length_c   1.000
_cell.angle_alpha   90.00
_cell.angle_beta   90.00
_cell.angle_gamma   90.00
#
_symmetry.space_group_name_H-M   'P 1'
#
loop_
_entity.id
_entity.type
_entity.pdbx_description
1 polymer ?
#
loop_
_entity_poly.entity_id
_entity_poly.type
_entity_poly.pdbx_seq_one_letter_code
_entity_poly.pdbx_strand_id
1 'polypeptide(L)'
;MSTTLDATNPQAQNDPVAVESEKAKLADFTRPNTTYWVEPLGTNKGICRRDPNGQRTCVKFMALEAKQMFTFMQDNGFFCTLSLDPNETALECNRI
;
A
#
# COMPACT_ATOMS: atom_id res chain seq x y z
N MET A 1 -30.62 -22.82 -16.94
CA MET A 1 -29.26 -22.49 -17.43
C MET A 1 -28.87 -21.13 -16.87
N SER A 2 -27.57 -20.96 -16.60
CA SER A 2 -26.87 -19.71 -16.25
C SER A 2 -26.81 -19.29 -14.78
N THR A 3 -25.89 -19.98 -14.08
CA THR A 3 -24.76 -19.47 -13.29
C THR A 3 -25.00 -18.39 -12.22
N THR A 4 -24.97 -18.88 -10.99
CA THR A 4 -24.66 -18.20 -9.74
C THR A 4 -23.44 -17.28 -9.86
N LEU A 5 -23.60 -16.04 -9.39
CA LEU A 5 -22.52 -15.11 -9.09
C LEU A 5 -21.55 -15.75 -8.10
N ASP A 6 -20.28 -15.87 -8.49
CA ASP A 6 -19.16 -16.19 -7.61
C ASP A 6 -19.05 -15.13 -6.51
N ALA A 7 -19.59 -15.45 -5.34
CA ALA A 7 -19.26 -14.76 -4.11
C ALA A 7 -17.82 -15.13 -3.75
N THR A 8 -16.88 -14.27 -4.14
CA THR A 8 -15.47 -14.33 -3.73
C THR A 8 -15.39 -14.61 -2.22
N ASN A 9 -14.77 -15.73 -1.88
CA ASN A 9 -14.57 -16.21 -0.52
C ASN A 9 -13.94 -15.11 0.37
N PRO A 10 -14.63 -14.59 1.41
CA PRO A 10 -14.13 -13.53 2.29
C PRO A 10 -12.89 -13.93 3.12
N GLN A 11 -12.57 -15.23 3.21
CA GLN A 11 -11.47 -15.71 4.05
C GLN A 11 -10.08 -15.50 3.43
N ALA A 12 -9.95 -15.26 2.13
CA ALA A 12 -8.64 -15.01 1.51
C ALA A 12 -8.07 -13.60 1.81
N GLN A 13 -8.91 -12.69 2.32
CA GLN A 13 -8.56 -11.28 2.51
C GLN A 13 -8.04 -10.95 3.91
N ASN A 14 -7.98 -11.94 4.81
CA ASN A 14 -7.55 -11.76 6.20
C ASN A 14 -6.69 -12.92 6.71
N ASP A 15 -5.96 -13.62 5.82
CA ASP A 15 -4.97 -14.61 6.25
C ASP A 15 -3.84 -13.90 7.00
N PRO A 16 -3.67 -14.14 8.31
CA PRO A 16 -2.64 -13.46 9.10
C PRO A 16 -1.23 -13.68 8.57
N VAL A 17 -0.95 -14.83 7.95
CA VAL A 17 0.36 -15.16 7.39
C VAL A 17 0.65 -14.31 6.15
N ALA A 18 -0.34 -14.17 5.26
CA ALA A 18 -0.22 -13.36 4.07
C ALA A 18 -0.06 -11.86 4.42
N VAL A 19 -0.83 -11.37 5.39
CA VAL A 19 -0.74 -9.98 5.87
C VAL A 19 0.65 -9.69 6.43
N GLU A 20 1.19 -10.57 7.26
CA GLU A 20 2.51 -10.34 7.87
C GLU A 20 3.65 -10.40 6.86
N SER A 21 3.56 -11.31 5.88
CA SER A 21 4.51 -11.37 4.76
C SER A 21 4.50 -10.07 3.93
N GLU A 22 3.32 -9.50 3.67
CA GLU A 22 3.20 -8.24 2.94
C GLU A 22 3.67 -7.03 3.76
N LYS A 23 3.51 -7.03 5.08
CA LYS A 23 4.14 -6.02 5.96
C LYS A 23 5.66 -6.11 5.93
N ALA A 24 6.23 -7.32 5.96
CA ALA A 24 7.68 -7.50 5.83
C ALA A 24 8.18 -6.97 4.48
N LYS A 25 7.47 -7.29 3.39
CA LYS A 25 7.75 -6.73 2.06
C LYS A 25 7.66 -5.20 2.04
N LEU A 26 6.69 -4.60 2.74
CA LEU A 26 6.58 -3.15 2.86
C LEU A 26 7.75 -2.56 3.64
N ALA A 27 8.15 -3.20 4.75
CA ALA A 27 9.33 -2.80 5.53
C ALA A 27 10.59 -2.77 4.65
N ASP A 28 10.87 -3.86 3.94
CA ASP A 28 12.03 -4.01 3.04
C ASP A 28 12.00 -3.03 1.85
N PHE A 29 10.80 -2.64 1.41
CA PHE A 29 10.63 -1.66 0.34
C PHE A 29 10.92 -0.24 0.81
N THR A 30 10.80 0.05 2.11
CA THR A 30 11.08 1.38 2.64
C THR A 30 12.57 1.68 2.78
N ARG A 31 12.94 2.94 2.58
CA ARG A 31 14.30 3.47 2.55
C ARG A 31 14.33 4.79 3.34
N PRO A 32 15.47 5.14 3.94
CA PRO A 32 15.62 6.45 4.58
C PRO A 32 15.51 7.57 3.54
N ASN A 33 15.10 8.77 3.99
CA ASN A 33 15.06 10.01 3.19
C ASN A 33 14.31 9.88 1.85
N THR A 34 13.23 9.09 1.82
CA THR A 34 12.44 8.81 0.62
C THR A 34 10.98 9.19 0.86
N THR A 35 10.38 9.89 -0.10
CA THR A 35 8.95 10.15 -0.16
C THR A 35 8.23 9.00 -0.87
N TYR A 36 7.11 8.60 -0.31
CA TYR A 36 6.27 7.53 -0.82
C TYR A 36 4.90 8.04 -1.23
N TRP A 37 4.34 7.48 -2.30
CA TRP A 37 2.96 7.69 -2.72
C TRP A 37 2.19 6.40 -2.48
N VAL A 38 1.31 6.43 -1.49
CA VAL A 38 0.49 5.30 -1.07
C VAL A 38 -0.88 5.42 -1.74
N GLU A 39 -1.24 4.43 -2.54
CA GLU A 39 -2.58 4.27 -3.10
C GLU A 39 -3.33 3.24 -2.26
N PRO A 40 -4.18 3.66 -1.29
CA PRO A 40 -4.82 2.72 -0.38
C PRO A 40 -6.06 2.02 -0.96
N LEU A 41 -6.64 2.58 -2.01
CA LEU A 41 -7.94 2.17 -2.54
C LEU A 41 -7.82 1.71 -4.00
N GLY A 42 -8.86 1.04 -4.49
CA GLY A 42 -8.95 0.58 -5.88
C GLY A 42 -8.18 -0.71 -6.17
N THR A 43 -7.88 -0.94 -7.44
CA THR A 43 -7.17 -2.14 -7.95
C THR A 43 -5.65 -2.01 -7.91
N ASN A 44 -5.14 -0.81 -7.58
CA ASN A 44 -3.72 -0.50 -7.53
C ASN A 44 -3.19 -0.36 -6.10
N LYS A 45 -3.85 -0.99 -5.11
CA LYS A 45 -3.42 -0.97 -3.71
C LYS A 45 -1.94 -1.24 -3.57
N GLY A 46 -1.21 -0.24 -3.10
CA GLY A 46 0.24 -0.29 -3.15
C GLY A 46 0.91 1.00 -2.72
N ILE A 47 2.23 0.95 -2.82
CA ILE A 47 3.11 2.07 -2.49
C ILE A 47 4.13 2.24 -3.61
N CYS A 48 4.40 3.48 -3.96
CA CYS A 48 5.39 3.86 -4.95
C CYS A 48 6.44 4.79 -4.34
N ARG A 49 7.65 4.75 -4.86
CA ARG A 49 8.70 5.76 -4.62
C ARG A 49 9.34 6.16 -5.94
N ARG A 50 10.00 7.33 -5.96
CA ARG A 50 10.94 7.68 -7.01
C ARG A 50 12.35 7.28 -6.57
N ASP A 51 13.01 6.46 -7.38
CA ASP A 51 14.41 6.11 -7.17
C ASP A 51 15.33 7.27 -7.60
N PRO A 52 16.61 7.30 -7.17
CA PRO A 52 17.54 8.40 -7.49
C PRO A 52 17.77 8.63 -9.00
N ASN A 53 17.52 7.62 -9.83
CA ASN A 53 17.59 7.70 -11.29
C ASN A 53 16.32 8.31 -11.93
N GLY A 54 15.36 8.77 -11.11
CA GLY A 54 14.08 9.33 -11.56
C GLY A 54 13.01 8.29 -11.91
N GLN A 55 13.31 6.99 -11.83
CA GLN A 55 12.32 5.94 -12.11
C GLN A 55 11.31 5.81 -10.97
N ARG A 56 10.06 5.54 -11.31
CA ARG A 56 9.01 5.20 -10.33
C ARG A 56 9.00 3.69 -10.12
N THR A 57 9.22 3.26 -8.89
CA THR A 57 9.12 1.85 -8.48
C THR A 57 7.94 1.69 -7.55
N CYS A 58 7.10 0.70 -7.81
CA CYS A 58 5.90 0.43 -7.03
C CYS A 58 5.83 -1.03 -6.60
N VAL A 59 5.27 -1.27 -5.42
CA VAL A 59 4.89 -2.61 -4.97
C VAL A 59 3.40 -2.62 -4.65
N LYS A 60 2.71 -3.65 -5.16
CA LYS A 60 1.30 -3.92 -4.90
C LYS A 60 1.15 -4.95 -3.77
N PHE A 61 0.03 -4.85 -3.08
CA PHE A 61 -0.35 -5.70 -1.95
C PHE A 61 -1.76 -6.23 -2.16
N MET A 62 -1.94 -7.55 -2.01
CA MET A 62 -3.21 -8.23 -2.23
C MET A 62 -3.91 -8.61 -0.92
N ALA A 63 -3.14 -8.82 0.16
CA ALA A 63 -3.64 -9.17 1.48
C ALA A 63 -3.65 -7.97 2.44
N LEU A 64 -2.72 -7.04 2.30
CA LEU A 64 -2.58 -5.87 3.16
C LEU A 64 -3.63 -4.82 2.80
N GLU A 65 -4.64 -4.70 3.65
CA GLU A 65 -5.68 -3.71 3.46
C GLU A 65 -5.21 -2.29 3.74
N ALA A 66 -5.95 -1.30 3.21
CA ALA A 66 -5.69 0.12 3.39
C ALA A 66 -5.38 0.50 4.84
N LYS A 67 -6.26 0.07 5.77
CA LYS A 67 -6.11 0.36 7.20
C LYS A 67 -4.83 -0.23 7.77
N GLN A 68 -4.52 -1.48 7.44
CA GLN A 68 -3.31 -2.16 7.92
C GLN A 68 -2.05 -1.50 7.37
N MET A 69 -2.05 -1.12 6.10
CA MET A 69 -0.94 -0.40 5.47
C MET A 69 -0.73 0.96 6.14
N PHE A 70 -1.79 1.74 6.41
CA PHE A 70 -1.65 3.02 7.12
C PHE A 70 -1.19 2.88 8.56
N THR A 71 -1.72 1.90 9.29
CA THR A 71 -1.26 1.62 10.66
C THR A 71 0.22 1.25 10.63
N PHE A 72 0.63 0.34 9.75
CA PHE A 72 2.04 -0.03 9.60
C PHE A 72 2.93 1.17 9.31
N MET A 73 2.55 2.03 8.35
CA MET A 73 3.34 3.21 8.01
C MET A 73 3.48 4.16 9.21
N GLN A 74 2.39 4.46 9.92
CA GLN A 74 2.43 5.32 11.11
C GLN A 74 3.27 4.71 12.25
N ASP A 75 3.11 3.42 12.54
CA ASP A 75 3.88 2.71 13.57
C ASP A 75 5.37 2.67 13.24
N ASN A 76 5.72 2.75 11.95
CA ASN A 76 7.10 2.82 11.48
C ASN A 76 7.62 4.26 11.31
N GLY A 77 6.92 5.25 11.88
CA GLY A 77 7.38 6.64 11.89
C GLY A 77 7.17 7.38 10.58
N PHE A 78 6.21 6.96 9.75
CA PHE A 78 5.79 7.73 8.58
C PHE A 78 4.61 8.64 8.91
N PHE A 79 4.73 9.89 8.50
CA PHE A 79 3.62 10.83 8.43
C PHE A 79 3.09 10.89 7.01
N CYS A 80 1.79 10.64 6.84
CA CYS A 80 1.12 10.59 5.54
C CYS A 80 0.09 11.73 5.41
N THR A 81 0.12 12.44 4.28
CA THR A 81 -0.81 13.54 3.98
C THR A 81 -1.41 13.39 2.60
N LEU A 82 -2.59 14.00 2.37
CA LEU A 82 -3.12 14.14 1.02
C LEU A 82 -2.15 14.95 0.15
N SER A 83 -1.99 14.52 -1.10
CA SER A 83 -1.24 15.30 -2.08
C SER A 83 -1.89 16.67 -2.26
N LEU A 84 -1.05 17.68 -2.49
CA LEU A 84 -1.50 19.02 -2.87
C LEU A 84 -1.91 19.10 -4.35
N ASP A 85 -1.51 18.13 -5.17
CA ASP A 85 -1.97 18.01 -6.55
C ASP A 85 -3.41 17.48 -6.56
N PRO A 86 -4.40 18.26 -7.02
CA PRO A 86 -5.80 17.83 -7.04
C PRO A 86 -6.07 16.65 -7.99
N ASN A 87 -5.12 16.31 -8.86
CA ASN A 87 -5.20 15.15 -9.75
C ASN A 87 -4.57 13.88 -9.14
N GLU A 88 -3.86 14.01 -8.02
CA GLU A 88 -3.24 12.88 -7.33
C GLU A 88 -4.13 12.42 -6.17
N THR A 89 -4.41 11.13 -6.14
CA THR A 89 -5.27 10.51 -5.11
C THR A 89 -4.46 9.72 -4.10
N ALA A 90 -3.17 9.54 -4.37
CA ALA A 90 -2.23 8.92 -3.44
C ALA A 90 -1.98 9.84 -2.22
N LEU A 91 -1.72 9.19 -1.09
CA LEU A 91 -1.21 9.83 0.11
C LEU A 91 0.31 9.91 0.03
N GLU A 92 0.84 11.11 0.26
CA GLU A 92 2.28 11.36 0.34
C GLU A 92 2.76 11.05 1.74
N CYS A 93 3.62 10.03 1.88
CA CYS A 93 4.15 9.56 3.15
C CYS A 93 5.66 9.83 3.25
N ASN A 94 6.08 10.48 4.33
CA ASN A 94 7.48 10.78 4.63
C ASN A 94 7.82 10.31 6.05
N ARG A 95 9.03 9.79 6.26
CA ARG A 95 9.49 9.41 7.59
C ARG A 95 9.81 10.66 8.42
N ILE A 96 9.33 10.71 9.67
CA ILE A 96 9.56 11.78 10.65
C ILE A 96 10.46 11.30 11.80
#